data_AF-A0A8T7AKT9-F1
#
_entry.id   AF-A0A8T7AKT9-F1
#
_cell.length_a   1.000
_cell.length_b   1.000
_cell.length_c   1.000
_cell.angle_alpha   90.00
_cell.angle_beta   90.00
_cell.angle_gamma   90.00
#
_symmetry.space_group_name_H-M   'P 1'
#
loop_
_entity.id
_entity.type
_entity.pdbx_description
1 polymer ?
#
loop_
_entity_poly.entity_id
_entity_poly.type
_entity_poly.pdbx_seq_one_letter_code
_entity_poly.pdbx_strand_id
1 'polypeptide(L)' 'MMSLVIDRNVVTDPYRRIAEDEPIPEHGAVLVSLAAWQANASHLRARAAPVGVLLRSDEHPEAIAEHLDRLQL' A
#
# COMPACT_ATOMS: atom_id res chain seq x y z
N MET A 1 -10.87 -10.03 10.34
CA MET A 1 -10.61 -8.61 10.08
C MET A 1 -9.72 -8.11 11.21
N MET A 2 -8.61 -7.44 10.90
CA MET A 2 -7.69 -6.91 11.92
C MET A 2 -8.18 -5.52 12.37
N SER A 3 -7.96 -5.21 13.65
CA SER A 3 -8.34 -3.93 14.26
C SER A 3 -7.07 -3.15 14.58
N LEU A 4 -7.05 -1.87 14.20
CA LEU A 4 -5.98 -0.93 14.47
C LEU A 4 -6.42 0.00 15.60
N VAL A 5 -5.47 0.47 16.41
CA VAL A 5 -5.71 1.54 17.37
C VAL A 5 -5.05 2.81 16.86
N ILE A 6 -5.85 3.80 16.47
CA ILE A 6 -5.41 5.11 15.97
C ILE A 6 -6.01 6.18 16.86
N ASP A 7 -5.18 7.04 17.45
CA ASP A 7 -5.63 8.12 18.35
C ASP A 7 -6.58 7.65 19.46
N ARG A 8 -6.28 6.48 20.06
CA ARG A 8 -7.10 5.78 21.08
C ARG A 8 -8.45 5.25 20.56
N ASN A 9 -8.73 5.34 19.27
CA ASN A 9 -9.90 4.74 18.63
C ASN A 9 -9.55 3.39 18.02
N VAL A 10 -10.43 2.40 18.20
CA VAL A 10 -10.33 1.13 17.49
C VAL A 10 -10.97 1.29 16.13
N VAL A 11 -10.18 1.19 15.07
CA VAL A 11 -10.63 1.24 13.68
C VAL A 11 -10.39 -0.10 13.00
N THR A 12 -11.20 -0.42 12.00
CA THR A 12 -10.96 -1.61 11.17
C THR A 12 -9.82 -1.31 10.20
N ASP A 13 -8.85 -2.22 10.10
CA ASP A 13 -7.79 -2.13 9.09
C ASP A 13 -8.43 -2.13 7.68
N PRO A 14 -8.36 -1.02 6.92
CA PRO A 14 -8.99 -0.95 5.61
C PRO A 14 -8.15 -1.65 4.53
N TYR A 15 -6.89 -1.97 4.81
CA TYR A 15 -5.95 -2.44 3.79
C TYR A 15 -6.11 -3.93 3.49
N ARG A 16 -6.25 -4.23 2.20
CA ARG A 16 -6.15 -5.60 1.69
C ARG A 16 -4.78 -5.84 1.09
N ARG A 17 -4.09 -6.87 1.55
CA ARG A 17 -2.84 -7.34 0.93
C ARG A 17 -3.14 -8.00 -0.41
N ILE A 18 -2.47 -7.55 -1.45
CA ILE A 18 -2.56 -8.05 -2.82
C ILE A 18 -1.31 -8.89 -3.09
N ALA A 19 -1.49 -10.10 -3.60
CA ALA A 19 -0.38 -10.94 -4.03
C ALA A 19 0.28 -10.40 -5.31
N GLU A 20 1.52 -10.81 -5.59
CA GLU A 20 2.29 -10.25 -6.72
C GLU A 20 1.64 -10.53 -8.09
N ASP A 21 0.96 -11.67 -8.22
CA ASP A 21 0.22 -12.07 -9.43
C ASP A 21 -1.29 -11.72 -9.38
N GLU A 22 -1.75 -11.05 -8.33
CA GLU A 22 -3.16 -10.68 -8.20
C GLU A 22 -3.40 -9.29 -8.83
N PRO A 23 -4.43 -9.12 -9.67
CA PRO A 23 -4.75 -7.82 -10.24
C PRO A 23 -5.11 -6.83 -9.13
N ILE A 24 -4.57 -5.61 -9.24
CA ILE A 24 -4.79 -4.57 -8.23
C ILE A 24 -6.22 -4.01 -8.42
N PRO A 25 -7.13 -4.22 -7.45
CA PRO A 25 -8.55 -3.85 -7.61
C PRO A 25 -8.71 -2.34 -7.65
N GLU A 26 -9.52 -1.77 -8.55
CA GLU A 26 -9.61 -0.30 -8.75
C GLU A 26 -10.05 0.50 -7.50
N HIS A 27 -10.75 -0.16 -6.58
CA HIS A 27 -11.32 0.46 -5.38
C HIS A 27 -10.79 -0.20 -4.10
N GLY A 28 -10.84 0.54 -2.99
CA GLY A 28 -10.40 0.07 -1.67
C GLY A 28 -8.91 0.26 -1.42
N ALA A 29 -8.55 0.26 -0.13
CA ALA A 29 -7.16 0.41 0.29
C ALA A 29 -6.40 -0.89 0.07
N VAL A 30 -5.22 -0.81 -0.55
CA VAL A 30 -4.44 -2.00 -0.94
C VAL A 30 -3.00 -1.93 -0.44
N LEU A 31 -2.44 -3.08 -0.07
CA LEU A 31 -1.02 -3.27 0.25
C LEU A 31 -0.38 -4.13 -0.83
N VAL A 32 0.63 -3.59 -1.53
CA VAL A 32 1.34 -4.26 -2.62
C VAL A 32 2.82 -4.47 -2.26
N SER A 33 3.51 -5.44 -2.90
CA SER A 33 4.96 -5.57 -2.77
C SER A 33 5.70 -4.41 -3.45
N LEU A 34 6.97 -4.22 -3.10
CA LEU A 34 7.82 -3.23 -3.79
C LEU A 34 7.92 -3.51 -5.30
N ALA A 35 8.02 -4.78 -5.70
CA ALA A 35 8.06 -5.18 -7.10
C ALA A 35 6.77 -4.78 -7.85
N ALA A 36 5.61 -5.08 -7.27
CA ALA A 36 4.32 -4.70 -7.84
C ALA A 36 4.14 -3.17 -7.91
N TRP A 37 4.64 -2.45 -6.90
CA TRP A 37 4.69 -0.98 -6.90
C TRP A 37 5.53 -0.44 -8.05
N GLN A 38 6.74 -0.95 -8.26
CA GLN A 38 7.63 -0.50 -9.33
C GLN A 38 7.07 -0.84 -10.72
N ALA A 39 6.52 -2.05 -10.90
CA ALA A 39 5.95 -2.50 -12.17
C ALA A 39 4.69 -1.71 -12.58
N ASN A 40 3.88 -1.28 -11.61
CA ASN A 40 2.58 -0.64 -11.85
C ASN A 40 2.51 0.79 -11.30
N ALA A 41 3.67 1.45 -11.11
CA ALA A 41 3.76 2.73 -10.40
C ALA A 41 2.82 3.79 -10.96
N SER A 42 2.73 3.94 -12.28
CA SER A 42 1.85 4.90 -12.94
C SER A 42 0.36 4.64 -12.66
N HIS A 43 -0.05 3.37 -12.75
CA HIS A 43 -1.43 2.97 -12.48
C HIS A 43 -1.78 3.17 -11.00
N LEU A 44 -0.90 2.74 -10.10
CA LEU A 44 -1.07 2.90 -8.66
C LEU A 44 -1.11 4.37 -8.23
N ARG A 45 -0.30 5.23 -8.86
CA ARG A 45 -0.31 6.67 -8.62
C ARG A 45 -1.58 7.35 -9.12
N ALA A 46 -2.20 6.86 -10.19
CA ALA A 46 -3.41 7.45 -10.73
C ALA A 46 -4.66 7.14 -9.89
N ARG A 47 -4.58 6.15 -8.98
CA ARG A 47 -5.69 5.79 -8.10
C ARG A 47 -6.03 6.90 -7.12
N ALA A 48 -7.33 7.03 -6.86
CA ALA A 48 -7.85 7.85 -5.78
C ALA A 48 -7.91 7.10 -4.43
N ALA A 49 -7.90 5.77 -4.46
CA ALA A 49 -7.95 4.93 -3.27
C ALA A 49 -6.55 4.75 -2.62
N PRO A 50 -6.47 4.61 -1.28
CA PRO A 50 -5.19 4.47 -0.57
C PRO A 50 -4.37 3.27 -1.06
N VAL A 51 -3.06 3.45 -1.13
CA VAL A 51 -2.11 2.40 -1.47
C VAL A 51 -0.95 2.44 -0.48
N GLY A 52 -0.62 1.28 0.06
CA GLY A 52 0.59 1.07 0.87
C GLY A 52 1.53 0.09 0.18
N VAL A 53 2.81 0.19 0.50
CA VAL A 53 3.85 -0.71 -0.01
C VAL A 53 4.41 -1.53 1.16
N LEU A 54 4.37 -2.85 1.02
CA LEU A 54 4.98 -3.77 1.98
C LEU A 54 6.42 -4.06 1.55
N LEU A 55 7.37 -3.57 2.34
CA LEU A 55 8.79 -3.83 2.17
C LEU A 55 9.19 -5.11 2.89
N ARG A 56 9.99 -5.94 2.23
CA ARG A 56 10.72 -7.03 2.87
C ARG A 56 11.86 -6.46 3.71
N SER A 57 12.36 -7.23 4.67
CA SER A 57 13.41 -6.76 5.58
C SER A 57 14.73 -6.41 4.89
N ASP A 58 14.96 -6.93 3.68
CA ASP A 58 16.11 -6.64 2.82
C ASP A 58 15.87 -5.45 1.87
N GLU A 59 14.67 -4.90 1.83
CA GLU A 59 14.30 -3.79 0.94
C GLU A 59 14.41 -2.45 1.66
N HIS A 60 15.16 -1.52 1.07
CA HIS A 60 15.38 -0.20 1.66
C HIS A 60 14.20 0.75 1.36
N PRO A 61 13.72 1.53 2.35
CA PRO A 61 12.62 2.48 2.17
C PRO A 61 12.97 3.64 1.22
N GLU A 62 14.26 3.87 0.97
CA GLU A 62 14.72 4.84 -0.03
C GLU A 62 14.15 4.57 -1.43
N ALA A 63 13.84 3.29 -1.75
CA ALA A 63 13.24 2.91 -3.02
C ALA A 63 11.82 3.48 -3.25
N ILE A 64 11.15 3.92 -2.17
CA ILE A 64 9.82 4.54 -2.22
C ILE A 64 9.82 5.98 -1.69
N ALA A 65 10.98 6.53 -1.33
CA ALA A 65 11.09 7.84 -0.67
C ALA A 65 10.48 8.99 -1.50
N GLU A 66 10.73 9.01 -2.80
CA GLU A 66 10.17 10.01 -3.74
C GLU A 66 8.64 9.90 -3.90
N HIS A 67 8.02 8.89 -3.30
CA HIS A 67 6.61 8.57 -3.46
C HIS A 67 5.85 8.57 -2.12
N LEU A 68 6.52 8.97 -1.04
CA LEU A 68 5.92 9.03 0.31
C LEU A 68 4.69 9.95 0.34
N ASP A 69 4.68 11.05 -0.42
CA ASP A 69 3.54 11.97 -0.49
C ASP A 69 2.23 11.32 -1.00
N ARG A 70 2.33 10.14 -1.63
CA ARG A 70 1.18 9.38 -2.15
C ARG A 70 0.80 8.19 -1.27
N LEU A 71 1.68 7.78 -0.36
CA LEU A 71 1.42 6.71 0.60
C LEU A 71 0.68 7.34 1.78
N GLN A 72 -0.62 7.09 1.89
CA GLN A 72 -1.41 7.48 3.06
C GLN A 72 -1.06 6.52 4.21
N LEU A 73 0.07 6.80 4.86
CA LEU A 73 0.60 6.07 6.01
C LEU A 73 -0.17 6.40 7.29
#